data_AF-A0A6C0CE42-F1
#
_entry.id   AF-A0A6C0CE42-F1
#
_cell.length_a   1.000
_cell.length_b   1.000
_cell.length_c   1.000
_cell.angle_alpha   90.00
_cell.angle_beta   90.00
_cell.angle_gamma   90.00
#
_symmetry.space_group_name_H-M   'P 1'
#
loop_
_entity.id
_entity.type
_entity.pdbx_description
1 polymer ?
#
loop_
_entity_poly.entity_id
_entity_poly.type
_entity_poly.pdbx_seq_one_letter_code
_entity_poly.pdbx_strand_id
1 'polypeptide(L)' 'MKFIRLTPDNVRQYIGYQIIFKTRGSAIIKEILDISKTGKCILIEHGDLQNNLQIVSREVYVIV' A
#
# COMPACT_ATOMS: atom_id res chain seq x y z
N MET A 1 -6.33 -17.08 1.25
CA MET A 1 -5.84 -15.70 1.08
C MET A 1 -4.86 -15.42 2.19
N LYS A 2 -3.65 -14.98 1.84
CA LYS A 2 -2.61 -14.61 2.80
C LYS A 2 -2.46 -13.09 2.77
N PHE A 3 -2.34 -12.48 3.94
CA PHE A 3 -2.07 -11.05 4.08
C PHE A 3 -0.66 -10.85 4.59
N ILE A 4 0.17 -10.11 3.84
CA ILE A 4 1.53 -9.77 4.25
C ILE A 4 1.59 -8.28 4.54
N ARG A 5 1.99 -7.91 5.76
CA ARG A 5 2.15 -6.50 6.14
C ARG A 5 3.27 -5.85 5.33
N LEU A 6 2.98 -4.70 4.72
CA LEU A 6 3.99 -3.90 4.05
C LEU A 6 4.91 -3.22 5.05
N THR A 7 6.20 -3.26 4.75
CA THR A 7 7.26 -2.53 5.43
C THR A 7 8.16 -1.87 4.39
N PRO A 8 8.94 -0.84 4.76
CA PRO A 8 9.92 -0.25 3.86
C PRO A 8 10.92 -1.27 3.26
N ASP A 9 11.17 -2.37 3.97
CA ASP A 9 12.12 -3.41 3.56
C ASP A 9 11.54 -4.37 2.51
N ASN A 10 10.23 -4.64 2.55
CA ASN A 10 9.60 -5.64 1.67
C ASN A 10 8.79 -5.05 0.52
N VAL A 11 8.38 -3.78 0.59
CA VAL A 11 7.42 -3.18 -0.35
C VAL A 11 7.85 -3.24 -1.82
N ARG A 12 9.17 -3.21 -2.07
CA ARG A 12 9.77 -3.33 -3.41
C ARG A 12 9.40 -4.62 -4.14
N GLN A 13 9.08 -5.68 -3.41
CA GLN A 13 8.78 -7.00 -3.97
C GLN A 13 7.34 -7.10 -4.48
N TYR A 14 6.50 -6.11 -4.17
CA TYR A 14 5.05 -6.19 -4.35
C TYR A 14 4.50 -5.12 -5.31
N ILE A 15 5.35 -4.49 -6.13
CA ILE A 15 4.88 -3.62 -7.22
C ILE A 15 3.99 -4.45 -8.17
N GLY A 16 2.82 -3.93 -8.52
CA GLY A 16 1.78 -4.64 -9.28
C GLY A 16 0.85 -5.54 -8.46
N TYR A 17 1.07 -5.69 -7.15
CA TYR A 17 0.18 -6.46 -6.29
C TYR A 17 -0.96 -5.62 -5.73
N GLN A 18 -2.07 -6.29 -5.42
CA GLN A 18 -3.17 -5.69 -4.68
C GLN A 18 -2.84 -5.58 -3.19
N ILE A 19 -3.21 -4.44 -2.62
CA ILE A 19 -3.12 -4.14 -1.20
C ILE A 19 -4.49 -3.80 -0.64
N ILE A 20 -4.66 -4.07 0.65
CA ILE A 20 -5.80 -3.64 1.44
C ILE A 20 -5.34 -2.72 2.57
N PHE A 21 -6.05 -1.62 2.76
CA PHE A 21 -5.85 -0.68 3.86
C PHE A 21 -7.18 -0.05 4.27
N LYS A 22 -7.23 0.49 5.50
CA LYS A 22 -8.41 1.19 6.01
C LYS A 22 -8.26 2.70 5.86
N THR A 23 -9.32 3.37 5.44
CA THR A 23 -9.45 4.84 5.49
C THR A 23 -10.91 5.21 5.76
N ARG A 24 -11.14 6.19 6.63
CA ARG A 24 -12.48 6.68 7.03
C ARG A 24 -13.48 5.55 7.40
N GLY A 25 -13.01 4.50 8.07
CA GLY A 25 -13.84 3.39 8.53
C GLY A 25 -14.08 2.27 7.52
N SER A 26 -13.70 2.47 6.25
CA SER A 26 -13.86 1.46 5.18
C SER A 26 -12.53 0.85 4.77
N ALA A 27 -12.56 -0.43 4.41
CA ALA A 27 -11.42 -1.09 3.78
C ALA A 27 -11.43 -0.83 2.27
N ILE A 28 -10.28 -0.48 1.71
CA ILE A 28 -10.09 -0.18 0.30
C ILE A 28 -9.02 -1.11 -0.25
N ILE A 29 -9.26 -1.63 -1.46
CA ILE A 29 -8.30 -2.42 -2.21
C ILE A 29 -7.77 -1.58 -3.38
N LYS A 30 -6.44 -1.54 -3.54
CA LYS A 30 -5.75 -0.84 -4.63
C LYS A 30 -4.51 -1.61 -5.07
N GLU A 31 -4.03 -1.33 -6.27
CA GLU A 31 -2.77 -1.86 -6.79
C GLU A 31 -1.61 -0.91 -6.44
N ILE A 32 -0.45 -1.48 -6.15
CA ILE A 32 0.81 -0.71 -6.02
C ILE A 32 1.35 -0.39 -7.41
N LEU A 33 1.31 0.88 -7.81
CA LEU A 33 1.79 1.33 -9.12
C LEU A 33 3.30 1.62 -9.12
N ASP A 34 3.78 2.21 -8.02
CA ASP A 34 5.20 2.55 -7.82
C ASP A 34 5.46 2.75 -6.32
N ILE A 35 6.71 3.00 -5.95
CA ILE A 35 7.14 3.22 -4.57
C ILE A 35 8.03 4.46 -4.45
N SER A 36 8.02 5.10 -3.28
CA SER A 36 8.99 6.16 -3.03
C SER A 36 10.41 5.59 -2.91
N LYS A 37 11.43 6.42 -3.17
CA LYS A 37 12.85 6.02 -3.06
C LYS A 37 13.20 5.38 -1.71
N THR A 38 12.55 5.83 -0.63
CA THR A 38 12.76 5.34 0.73
C THR A 38 11.92 4.11 1.09
N GLY A 39 11.00 3.67 0.22
CA GLY A 39 10.06 2.58 0.50
C GLY A 39 8.99 2.93 1.54
N LYS A 40 8.93 4.18 2.03
CA LYS A 40 8.00 4.59 3.09
C LYS A 40 6.59 4.92 2.58
N CYS A 41 6.45 5.10 1.27
CA CYS A 41 5.19 5.40 0.62
C CYS A 41 5.07 4.62 -0.69
N ILE A 42 3.82 4.38 -1.09
CA ILE A 42 3.47 3.73 -2.35
C ILE A 42 2.55 4.62 -3.17
N LEU A 43 2.73 4.57 -4.49
CA LEU A 43 1.87 5.19 -5.46
C LEU A 43 0.67 4.27 -5.71
N ILE A 44 -0.53 4.78 -5.54
CA ILE A 44 -1.80 4.08 -5.78
C ILE A 44 -2.75 5.01 -6.52
N GLU A 45 -3.68 4.50 -7.30
CA GLU A 45 -4.73 5.36 -7.88
C GLU A 45 -5.82 5.65 -6.85
N HIS A 46 -5.74 6.79 -6.17
CA HIS A 46 -6.72 7.20 -5.16
C HIS A 46 -6.78 8.72 -4.99
N GLY A 47 -7.88 9.34 -5.44
CA GLY A 47 -8.08 10.80 -5.40
C GLY A 47 -7.91 11.42 -4.01
N ASP A 48 -8.62 10.89 -3.00
CA ASP A 48 -8.55 11.46 -1.64
C ASP A 48 -7.18 11.35 -0.97
N LEU A 49 -6.31 10.47 -1.46
CA LEU A 49 -4.95 10.27 -0.94
C LEU A 49 -3.90 10.92 -1.83
N GLN A 50 -4.31 11.73 -2.82
CA GLN A 50 -3.40 12.35 -3.79
C GLN A 50 -2.46 11.32 -4.43
N ASN A 51 -3.00 10.12 -4.69
CA ASN A 51 -2.29 8.96 -5.21
C ASN A 51 -1.10 8.45 -4.36
N ASN A 52 -0.97 8.87 -3.10
CA ASN A 52 0.19 8.58 -2.28
C ASN A 52 -0.23 8.00 -0.91
N LEU A 53 0.17 6.76 -0.62
CA LEU A 53 -0.14 6.09 0.64
C LEU A 53 1.14 5.82 1.45
N GLN A 54 1.22 6.41 2.64
CA GLN A 54 2.28 6.11 3.60
C GLN A 54 2.06 4.76 4.27
N ILE A 55 3.09 3.90 4.31
CA ILE A 55 2.98 2.53 4.86
C ILE A 55 3.62 2.35 6.25
N VAL A 56 4.40 3.33 6.73
CA VAL A 56 5.13 3.23 8.01
C VAL A 56 4.20 3.29 9.21
N SER A 57 3.23 4.19 9.17
CA SER A 57 2.28 4.48 10.26
C SER A 57 0.92 3.82 10.06
N ARG A 58 0.70 3.14 8.93
CA ARG A 58 -0.59 2.56 8.56
C ARG A 58 -0.49 1.05 8.43
N GLU A 59 -1.58 0.38 8.76
CA GLU A 59 -1.74 -1.04 8.50
C GLU A 59 -2.13 -1.25 7.04
N VAL A 60 -1.14 -1.59 6.23
CA VAL A 60 -1.31 -1.90 4.80
C VAL A 60 -0.83 -3.32 4.57
N TYR A 61 -1.65 -4.14 3.91
CA TYR A 61 -1.36 -5.55 3.68
C TYR A 61 -1.47 -5.88 2.20
N VAL A 62 -0.49 -6.62 1.68
CA VAL A 62 -0.55 -7.23 0.33
C VAL A 62 -1.41 -8.48 0.38
N ILE A 63 -2.21 -8.68 -0.66
CA ILE A 63 -3.05 -9.86 -0.86
C ILE A 63 -2.30 -10.84 -1.77
N VAL A 64 -2.02 -12.05 -1.25
CA VAL A 64 -1.34 -13.16 -1.94
C VAL A 64 -2.10 -14.47 -1.83
#